data_AF-A0A2S9FFA7-F1
#
_entry.id   AF-A0A2S9FFA7-F1
#
_cell.length_a   1.000
_cell.length_b   1.000
_cell.length_c   1.000
_cell.angle_alpha   90.00
_cell.angle_beta   90.00
_cell.angle_gamma   90.00
#
_symmetry.space_group_name_H-M   'P 1'
#
loop_
_entity.id
_entity.type
_entity.pdbx_description
1 polymer ?
#
loop_
_entity_poly.entity_id
_entity_poly.type
_entity_poly.pdbx_seq_one_letter_code
_entity_poly.pdbx_strand_id
1 'polypeptide(L)' 'MLPGMGDASLQTELGRVLVTGGAGFVGANLVTELLERGHEVRSFDRVPSPLPAHPRLEVLQGDITNVDDVAA' A
#
# COMPACT_ATOMS: atom_id res chain seq x y z
N MET A 1 -8.25 -14.20 -32.16
CA MET A 1 -7.18 -13.21 -32.02
C MET A 1 -7.64 -12.22 -30.96
N LEU A 2 -7.14 -12.34 -29.73
CA LEU A 2 -7.54 -11.46 -28.63
C LEU A 2 -6.79 -10.12 -28.80
N PRO A 3 -7.46 -8.97 -28.64
CA PRO A 3 -6.79 -7.67 -28.72
C PRO A 3 -5.77 -7.57 -27.58
N GLY A 4 -4.58 -7.08 -27.92
CA GLY A 4 -3.40 -7.08 -27.05
C GLY A 4 -3.68 -6.49 -25.68
N MET A 5 -3.28 -7.24 -24.65
CA MET A 5 -3.08 -6.72 -23.31
C MET A 5 -2.25 -5.44 -23.43
N GLY A 6 -2.74 -4.34 -22.86
CA GLY A 6 -2.11 -3.02 -22.95
C GLY A 6 -0.61 -3.06 -22.65
N ASP A 7 0.12 -2.15 -23.28
CA ASP A 7 1.57 -2.03 -23.26
C ASP A 7 2.16 -2.20 -21.85
N ALA A 8 2.66 -3.40 -21.55
CA ALA A 8 3.22 -3.78 -20.25
C ALA A 8 4.60 -3.15 -19.99
N SER A 9 5.05 -2.23 -20.85
CA SER A 9 6.35 -1.57 -20.77
C SER A 9 6.33 -0.21 -20.06
N LEU A 10 5.17 0.27 -19.59
CA LEU A 10 5.07 1.49 -18.80
C LEU A 10 5.69 1.29 -17.40
N GLN A 11 6.99 1.48 -17.31
CA GLN A 11 7.73 1.55 -16.05
C GLN A 11 7.78 3.01 -15.60
N THR A 12 7.12 3.30 -14.48
CA THR A 12 7.28 4.55 -13.74
C THR A 12 7.93 4.21 -12.41
N GLU A 13 8.85 5.06 -11.94
CA GLU A 13 9.34 4.94 -10.57
C GLU A 13 8.16 5.11 -9.62
N LEU A 14 7.80 4.03 -8.90
CA LEU A 14 6.83 4.11 -7.83
C LEU A 14 7.43 5.00 -6.74
N GLY A 15 6.87 6.21 -6.59
CA GLY A 15 7.13 7.09 -5.47
C GLY A 15 6.57 6.50 -4.17
N ARG A 16 6.01 7.35 -3.31
CA ARG A 16 5.41 6.91 -2.05
C ARG A 16 4.10 6.14 -2.30
N VAL A 17 3.96 4.97 -1.69
CA VAL A 17 2.81 4.08 -1.89
C VAL A 17 1.88 4.09 -0.69
N LEU A 18 0.58 4.28 -0.90
CA LEU A 18 -0.45 4.05 0.10
C LEU A 18 -1.12 2.69 -0.15
N VAL A 19 -1.13 1.83 0.87
CA VAL A 19 -1.84 0.55 0.85
C VAL A 19 -3.01 0.64 1.83
N THR A 20 -4.23 0.69 1.28
CA THR A 20 -5.47 0.60 2.06
C THR A 20 -5.80 -0.86 2.36
N GLY A 21 -6.33 -1.15 3.54
CA GLY A 21 -6.48 -2.55 3.97
C GLY A 21 -5.13 -3.20 4.31
N GLY A 22 -4.13 -2.38 4.66
CA GLY A 22 -2.74 -2.80 4.83
C GLY A 22 -2.48 -3.68 6.05
N ALA A 23 -3.43 -3.83 6.96
CA ALA A 23 -3.36 -4.78 8.06
C ALA A 23 -4.02 -6.15 7.70
N GLY A 24 -4.77 -6.21 6.60
CA GLY A 24 -5.41 -7.42 6.10
C GLY A 24 -4.43 -8.40 5.42
N PHE A 25 -4.93 -9.60 5.07
CA PHE A 25 -4.09 -10.67 4.52
C PHE A 25 -3.32 -10.27 3.26
N VAL A 26 -4.00 -9.72 2.24
CA VAL A 26 -3.35 -9.30 0.99
C VAL A 26 -2.53 -8.03 1.21
N GLY A 27 -3.08 -7.06 1.94
CA GLY A 27 -2.43 -5.78 2.18
C GLY A 27 -1.11 -5.92 2.92
N ALA A 28 -1.06 -6.72 3.99
CA ALA A 28 0.17 -6.93 4.76
C ALA A 28 1.28 -7.59 3.93
N ASN A 29 0.94 -8.58 3.09
CA ASN A 29 1.90 -9.20 2.17
C ASN A 29 2.39 -8.20 1.11
N LEU A 30 1.49 -7.37 0.57
CA LEU A 30 1.86 -6.35 -0.40
C LEU A 30 2.78 -5.28 0.22
N VAL A 31 2.49 -4.83 1.44
CA VAL A 31 3.33 -3.87 2.17
C VAL A 31 4.73 -4.46 2.38
N THR A 32 4.84 -5.71 2.83
CA THR A 32 6.13 -6.39 2.99
C THR A 32 6.93 -6.40 1.69
N GLU A 33 6.32 -6.84 0.58
CA GLU A 33 6.97 -6.88 -0.73
C GLU A 33 7.45 -5.49 -1.19
N LEU A 34 6.61 -4.46 -1.02
CA LEU A 34 6.97 -3.09 -1.38
C LEU A 34 8.15 -2.56 -0.56
N LEU A 35 8.18 -2.85 0.74
CA LEU A 35 9.27 -2.46 1.63
C LEU A 35 10.58 -3.18 1.27
N GLU A 36 10.51 -4.48 0.93
CA GLU A 36 11.65 -5.29 0.46
C GLU A 36 12.24 -4.75 -0.84
N ARG A 37 11.39 -4.25 -1.75
CA ARG A 37 11.82 -3.55 -2.98
C ARG A 37 12.36 -2.14 -2.76
N GLY A 38 12.34 -1.65 -1.51
CA GLY A 38 12.91 -0.36 -1.15
C GLY A 38 11.94 0.82 -1.21
N HIS A 39 10.65 0.60 -1.45
CA HIS A 39 9.67 1.69 -1.50
C HIS A 39 9.34 2.26 -0.12
N GLU A 40 8.90 3.52 -0.11
CA GLU A 40 8.25 4.14 1.05
C GLU A 40 6.76 3.78 1.06
N VAL A 41 6.27 3.23 2.17
CA VAL A 41 4.92 2.71 2.26
C VAL A 41 4.16 3.33 3.43
N ARG A 42 2.95 3.79 3.16
CA ARG A 42 1.90 4.08 4.14
C ARG A 42 0.93 2.92 4.16
N SER A 43 0.78 2.26 5.30
CA SER A 43 -0.25 1.24 5.52
C SER A 43 -1.42 1.89 6.24
N PHE A 44 -2.61 1.88 5.63
CA PHE A 44 -3.83 2.44 6.20
C PHE A 44 -4.87 1.34 6.38
N ASP A 45 -5.38 1.18 7.60
CA ASP A 45 -6.40 0.19 7.90
C ASP A 45 -7.23 0.62 9.11
N ARG A 46 -8.43 0.07 9.24
CA ARG A 46 -9.30 0.29 10.39
C ARG A 46 -8.78 -0.41 11.63
N VAL A 47 -8.04 -1.51 11.46
CA VAL A 47 -7.46 -2.29 12.54
C VAL A 47 -5.95 -2.04 12.67
N PRO A 48 -5.35 -2.27 13.86
CA PRO A 48 -3.90 -2.12 14.04
C PRO A 48 -3.09 -3.02 13.09
N SER A 49 -2.01 -2.49 12.55
CA SER A 49 -1.10 -3.25 11.68
C SER A 49 -0.42 -4.41 12.44
N PRO A 50 -0.36 -5.62 11.87
CA PRO A 50 0.40 -6.73 12.42
C PRO A 50 1.89 -6.66 12.07
N LEU A 51 2.29 -5.73 11.19
CA LEU A 51 3.65 -5.64 10.68
C LEU A 51 4.61 -5.03 11.71
N PRO A 52 5.86 -5.52 11.79
CA PRO A 52 6.88 -4.91 12.63
C PRO A 52 7.21 -3.51 12.15
N ALA A 53 7.72 -2.67 13.06
CA ALA A 53 8.20 -1.34 12.71
C ALA A 53 9.32 -1.43 11.65
N HIS A 54 9.29 -0.51 10.68
CA HIS A 54 10.28 -0.46 9.61
C HIS A 54 10.55 1.02 9.25
N PRO A 55 11.80 1.43 8.96
CA PRO A 55 12.15 2.84 8.75
C PRO A 55 11.43 3.50 7.56
N ARG A 56 10.99 2.71 6.58
CA ARG A 56 10.20 3.15 5.41
C ARG A 56 8.69 2.87 5.51
N LEU A 57 8.21 2.44 6.69
CA LEU A 57 6.80 2.14 6.93
C LEU A 57 6.20 3.18 7.88
N GLU A 58 5.14 3.84 7.41
CA GLU A 58 4.22 4.60 8.26
C GLU A 58 2.91 3.82 8.37
N VAL A 59 2.42 3.64 9.60
CA VAL A 59 1.13 2.98 9.88
C VAL A 59 0.14 4.04 10.30
N LEU A 60 -0.99 4.09 9.61
CA LEU A 60 -2.11 4.99 9.85
C LEU A 60 -3.34 4.16 10.16
N GLN A 61 -4.08 4.51 11.21
CA GLN A 61 -5.32 3.84 11.55
C GLN A 61 -6.51 4.77 11.27
N GLY A 62 -7.49 4.29 10.51
CA GLY A 62 -8.70 5.04 10.16
C GLY A 62 -9.65 4.23 9.29
N ASP A 63 -10.82 4.79 9.00
CA ASP A 63 -11.81 4.18 8.11
C ASP A 63 -11.75 4.82 6.71
N ILE A 64 -11.54 4.01 5.67
CA ILE A 64 -11.47 4.51 4.29
C ILE A 64 -12.79 5.15 3.82
N THR A 65 -13.90 4.83 4.49
CA THR A 65 -15.22 5.40 4.19
C THR A 65 -15.49 6.71 4.94
N ASN A 66 -14.61 7.09 5.89
CA ASN A 66 -14.66 8.37 6.59
C ASN A 66 -13.77 9.40 5.89
N VAL A 67 -14.36 10.49 5.41
CA VAL A 67 -13.64 11.54 4.66
C VAL A 67 -12.57 12.20 5.51
N ASP A 68 -12.83 12.42 6.80
CA ASP A 68 -11.87 13.10 7.68
C ASP A 68 -10.62 12.24 7.91
N ASP A 69 -10.78 10.91 7.96
CA ASP A 69 -9.65 9.97 8.14
C ASP A 69 -8.76 9.90 6.89
N VAL A 70 -9.32 10.12 5.70
CA VAL A 70 -8.60 10.05 4.42
C VAL A 70 -8.02 11.41 3.99
N ALA A 71 -8.56 12.51 4.51
CA ALA A 71 -8.09 13.86 4.22
C ALA A 71 -6.81 14.26 4.97
N ALA A 72 -6.44 13.51 6.01
CA ALA A 72 -5.25 13.72 6.85
C ALA A 72 -3.94 13.29 6.16
#